data_AF-A0A0G0A4G1-F1
#
_entry.id   AF-A0A0G0A4G1-F1
#
_cell.length_a   1.000
_cell.length_b   1.000
_cell.length_c   1.000
_cell.angle_alpha   90.00
_cell.angle_beta   90.00
_cell.angle_gamma   90.00
#
_symmetry.space_group_name_H-M   'P 1'
#
loop_
_entity.id
_entity.type
_entity.pdbx_description
1 polymer ?
#
loop_
_entity_poly.entity_id
_entity_poly.type
_entity_poly.pdbx_seq_one_letter_code
_entity_poly.pdbx_strand_id
1 'polypeptide(L)' 'MKIGDKVKFVSADDDQVKWGSNDDPRLVLNTDDVYEIESIEVHSWHTKIYLKGIKGKFNSVSFKLV' A
#
# COMPACT_ATOMS: atom_id res chain seq x y z
N MET A 1 -1.36 9.54 6.34
CA MET A 1 -2.11 8.99 5.21
C MET A 1 -3.57 8.93 5.56
N LYS A 2 -4.44 9.34 4.65
CA LYS A 2 -5.90 9.26 4.71
C LYS A 2 -6.45 8.95 3.32
N ILE A 3 -7.73 8.60 3.25
CA ILE A 3 -8.44 8.38 1.98
C ILE A 3 -8.33 9.63 1.10
N GLY A 4 -8.05 9.43 -0.19
CA GLY A 4 -7.83 10.48 -1.18
C GLY A 4 -6.40 11.05 -1.23
N ASP A 5 -5.52 10.69 -0.29
CA ASP A 5 -4.11 11.08 -0.39
C ASP A 5 -3.44 10.40 -1.58
N LYS A 6 -2.47 11.10 -2.17
CA LYS A 6 -1.59 10.55 -3.21
C LYS A 6 -0.34 9.96 -2.56
N VAL A 7 0.03 8.75 -3.00
CA VAL A 7 1.19 8.02 -2.49
C VAL A 7 2.04 7.44 -3.61
N LYS A 8 3.32 7.24 -3.33
CA LYS A 8 4.23 6.45 -4.16
C LYS A 8 4.60 5.15 -3.46
N PHE A 9 4.63 4.07 -4.22
CA PHE A 9 5.28 2.84 -3.79
C PHE A 9 6.81 3.07 -3.73
N VAL A 10 7.44 2.69 -2.63
CA VAL A 10 8.89 2.86 -2.43
C VAL A 10 9.60 1.52 -2.51
N SER A 11 9.19 0.59 -1.67
CA SER A 11 9.78 -0.75 -1.58
C SER A 11 8.90 -1.64 -0.71
N ALA A 12 9.02 -2.95 -0.88
CA ALA A 12 8.48 -3.92 0.07
C ALA A 12 9.50 -5.04 0.29
N ASP A 13 9.67 -5.42 1.55
CA ASP A 13 10.39 -6.63 1.93
C ASP A 13 9.43 -7.82 2.09
N ASP A 14 9.97 -9.04 2.06
CA ASP A 14 9.17 -10.26 2.09
C ASP A 14 8.37 -10.43 3.39
N ASP A 15 8.88 -9.89 4.50
CA ASP A 15 8.19 -9.95 5.80
C ASP A 15 6.99 -9.01 5.79
N GLN A 16 7.12 -7.80 5.24
CA GLN A 16 6.02 -6.84 5.07
C GLN A 16 4.90 -7.37 4.17
N VAL A 17 5.26 -8.11 3.12
CA VAL A 17 4.30 -8.77 2.21
C VAL A 17 3.58 -9.91 2.91
N LYS A 18 4.31 -10.77 3.63
CA LYS A 18 3.71 -11.90 4.35
C LYS A 18 2.89 -11.45 5.56
N TRP A 19 3.24 -10.32 6.17
CA TRP A 19 2.58 -9.81 7.38
C TRP A 19 1.16 -9.39 7.11
N GLY A 20 0.19 -9.97 7.83
CA GLY A 20 -1.21 -9.56 7.73
C GLY A 20 -1.92 -9.99 6.43
N SER A 21 -1.36 -10.95 5.69
CA SER A 21 -1.91 -11.42 4.41
C SER A 21 -2.04 -10.26 3.41
N ASN A 22 -0.94 -9.55 3.11
CA ASN A 22 -0.95 -8.53 2.07
C ASN A 22 -0.65 -9.14 0.70
N ASP A 23 -1.06 -8.44 -0.34
CA ASP A 23 -0.60 -8.71 -1.71
C ASP A 23 0.78 -8.10 -1.91
N ASP A 24 1.60 -8.69 -2.79
CA ASP A 24 2.93 -8.19 -3.08
C ASP A 24 2.85 -6.95 -4.01
N PRO A 25 3.14 -5.73 -3.51
CA PRO A 25 3.08 -4.52 -4.33
C PRO A 25 4.10 -4.54 -5.47
N ARG A 26 5.19 -5.30 -5.36
CA ARG A 26 6.25 -5.38 -6.38
C ARG A 26 5.77 -6.04 -7.68
N LEU A 27 4.64 -6.75 -7.63
CA LEU A 27 4.06 -7.44 -8.80
C LEU A 27 3.10 -6.55 -9.59
N VAL A 28 2.60 -5.46 -9.00
CA VAL A 28 1.49 -4.66 -9.56
C VAL A 28 1.73 -3.15 -9.54
N LEU A 29 2.76 -2.67 -8.82
CA LEU A 29 3.07 -1.25 -8.68
C LEU A 29 4.47 -0.92 -9.21
N ASN A 30 4.60 0.26 -9.81
CA ASN A 30 5.86 0.88 -10.21
C ASN A 30 6.24 1.99 -9.21
N THR A 31 7.54 2.15 -8.95
CA THR A 31 8.04 3.19 -8.03
C THR A 31 7.94 4.61 -8.58
N ASP A 32 7.79 4.76 -9.89
CA ASP A 32 7.70 6.07 -10.55
C ASP A 32 6.28 6.64 -10.58
N ASP A 33 5.27 5.77 -10.47
CA ASP A 33 3.86 6.11 -10.55
C ASP A 33 3.32 6.69 -9.23
N VAL A 34 2.23 7.45 -9.33
CA VAL A 34 1.50 8.01 -8.17
C VAL A 34 0.13 7.37 -8.09
N TYR A 35 -0.20 6.86 -6.91
CA TYR A 35 -1.45 6.16 -6.63
C TYR A 35 -2.33 6.97 -5.66
N GLU A 36 -3.64 6.80 -5.76
CA GLU A 36 -4.61 7.43 -4.84
C GLU A 36 -5.15 6.38 -3.87
N ILE A 37 -5.16 6.70 -2.57
CA ILE A 37 -5.73 5.82 -1.55
C ILE A 37 -7.25 5.82 -1.68
N GLU A 38 -7.83 4.66 -1.97
CA GLU A 38 -9.27 4.44 -2.03
C GLU A 38 -9.86 4.12 -0.66
N SER A 39 -9.20 3.25 0.12
CA SER A 39 -9.65 2.91 1.47
C SER A 39 -8.49 2.51 2.38
N ILE A 40 -8.73 2.55 3.69
CA ILE A 40 -7.74 2.24 4.72
C ILE A 40 -8.39 1.31 5.75
N GLU A 41 -7.69 0.21 6.06
CA GLU A 41 -8.05 -0.68 7.16
C GLU A 41 -6.98 -0.60 8.25
N VAL A 42 -7.38 -0.11 9.42
CA VAL A 42 -6.49 0.01 10.58
C VAL A 42 -6.67 -1.21 11.47
N HIS A 43 -5.60 -1.97 11.67
CA HIS A 43 -5.50 -3.01 12.68
C HIS A 43 -4.57 -2.55 13.81
N SER A 44 -4.65 -3.22 14.96
CA SER A 44 -3.87 -2.86 16.16
C SER A 44 -2.36 -2.83 15.96
N TRP A 45 -1.85 -3.57 14.96
CA TRP A 45 -0.41 -3.74 14.70
C TRP A 45 0.03 -3.32 13.30
N HIS A 46 -0.89 -3.02 12.39
CA HIS A 46 -0.55 -2.64 11.03
C HIS A 46 -1.73 -1.93 10.35
N THR A 47 -1.42 -1.11 9.35
CA THR A 47 -2.42 -0.44 8.53
C THR A 47 -2.29 -0.92 7.10
N LYS A 48 -3.42 -1.32 6.52
CA LYS A 48 -3.54 -1.69 5.12
C LYS A 48 -4.16 -0.54 4.34
N ILE A 49 -3.70 -0.37 3.11
CA ILE A 49 -4.27 0.58 2.17
C ILE A 49 -4.71 -0.15 0.89
N TYR A 50 -5.76 0.38 0.29
CA TYR A 50 -6.28 -0.03 -1.00
C TYR A 50 -6.14 1.14 -1.95
N LEU A 51 -5.69 0.87 -3.17
CA LEU A 51 -5.39 1.89 -4.16
C LEU A 51 -6.45 1.88 -5.27
N LYS A 52 -6.87 3.07 -5.67
CA LYS A 52 -7.92 3.24 -6.67
C LYS A 52 -7.55 2.58 -7.99
N GLY A 53 -8.41 1.66 -8.45
CA GLY A 53 -8.22 0.94 -9.72
C GLY A 53 -7.14 -0.14 -9.69
N ILE A 54 -6.52 -0.40 -8.53
CA ILE A 54 -5.54 -1.48 -8.35
C ILE A 54 -6.12 -2.53 -7.43
N LYS A 55 -6.16 -3.77 -7.91
CA LYS A 55 -6.60 -4.90 -7.09
C LYS A 55 -5.49 -5.31 -6.14
N GLY A 56 -5.76 -5.22 -4.85
CA GLY A 56 -4.89 -5.75 -3.80
C GLY A 56 -5.01 -4.95 -2.51
N LYS A 57 -4.48 -5.53 -1.43
CA LYS A 57 -4.30 -4.89 -0.13
C LYS A 57 -2.82 -4.80 0.18
N PHE A 58 -2.35 -3.61 0.48
CA PHE A 58 -0.93 -3.35 0.66
C PHE A 58 -0.63 -2.80 2.04
N ASN A 59 0.54 -3.15 2.57
CA ASN A 59 1.00 -2.58 3.82
C ASN A 59 1.34 -1.09 3.64
N SER A 60 0.78 -0.23 4.48
CA SER A 60 1.03 1.22 4.40
C SER A 60 2.50 1.62 4.49
N VAL A 61 3.35 0.81 5.14
CA VAL A 61 4.80 1.06 5.28
C VAL A 61 5.56 1.06 3.95
N SER A 62 5.00 0.41 2.93
CA SER A 62 5.59 0.36 1.58
C SER A 62 5.41 1.65 0.78
N PHE A 63 4.73 2.66 1.37
CA PHE A 63 4.31 3.87 0.68
C PHE A 63 4.81 5.15 1.35
N LYS A 64 4.96 6.21 0.55
CA LYS A 64 5.17 7.57 1.03
C LYS A 64 4.16 8.53 0.42
N LEU A 65 3.73 9.51 1.21
CA LEU A 65 2.91 10.62 0.74
C LEU A 65 3.67 11.46 -0.29
N VAL A 66 2.93 11.99 -1.25
CA VAL A 66 3.39 12.97 -2.26
C VAL A 66 2.93 14.37 -1.86
#